data_AF-A0A4Z1K0F8-F1
#
_entry.id   AF-A0A4Z1K0F8-F1
#
_cell.length_a   1.000
_cell.length_b   1.000
_cell.length_c   1.000
_cell.angle_alpha   90.00
_cell.angle_beta   90.00
_cell.angle_gamma   90.00
#
_symmetry.space_group_name_H-M   'P 1'
#
loop_
_entity.id
_entity.type
_entity.pdbx_description
1 polymer ?
#
loop_
_entity_poly.entity_id
_entity_poly.type
_entity_poly.pdbx_seq_one_letter_code
_entity_poly.pdbx_strand_id
1 'polypeptide(L)'
;MFCSSLRKRQQWASLPSTLLMEKMPKWKEATLNTHDLSLPMQSKTGEQEFFRVLLLSSVDMQPIANVSARVERLYHQTGGRNVGIIFLLREKDGNDNGLKEFMELQISLMSTFKIPILPLISVPQILSIVQPFQRQLCVVPSSKRVDAQYELLPFSHVGNTMTEHTRNILSDICHSVPELARTASTTDGQKQLRDWLSEPNPESAQDVIDFWKREYLLD
;
A
#
# COMPACT_ATOMS: atom_id res chain seq x y z
N MET A 1 12.41 4.28 16.48
CA MET A 1 13.35 3.54 17.37
C MET A 1 14.36 2.80 16.50
N PHE A 2 15.55 2.51 17.01
CA PHE A 2 16.55 1.70 16.34
C PHE A 2 17.11 0.62 17.27
N CYS A 3 17.60 -0.48 16.70
CA CYS A 3 18.09 -1.63 17.45
C CYS A 3 19.49 -1.39 18.03
N SER A 4 19.70 -1.77 19.30
CA SER A 4 21.02 -1.67 19.95
C SER A 4 22.09 -2.55 19.31
N SER A 5 21.71 -3.60 18.58
CA SER A 5 22.64 -4.47 17.85
C SER A 5 23.43 -3.72 16.76
N LEU A 6 22.90 -2.59 16.25
CA LEU A 6 23.56 -1.78 15.22
C LEU A 6 24.94 -1.28 15.65
N ARG A 7 25.17 -1.06 16.95
CA ARG A 7 26.49 -0.66 17.48
C ARG A 7 27.57 -1.72 17.26
N LYS A 8 27.17 -3.00 17.18
CA LYS A 8 28.09 -4.13 17.01
C LYS A 8 28.35 -4.46 15.52
N ARG A 9 27.59 -3.86 14.61
CA ARG A 9 27.69 -4.10 13.17
C ARG A 9 28.59 -3.03 12.58
N GLN A 10 29.81 -3.38 12.19
CA GLN A 10 30.85 -2.43 11.76
C GLN A 10 30.35 -1.45 10.67
N GLN A 11 29.61 -1.96 9.69
CA GLN A 11 29.05 -1.20 8.58
C GLN A 11 28.03 -0.16 9.02
N TRP A 12 27.35 -0.41 10.15
CA TRP A 12 26.29 0.43 10.70
C TRP A 12 26.70 1.15 11.99
N ALA A 13 27.94 1.00 12.45
CA ALA A 13 28.37 1.45 13.77
C ALA A 13 28.22 2.96 13.98
N SER A 14 28.31 3.77 12.92
CA SER A 14 28.08 5.22 12.99
C SER A 14 26.59 5.60 13.04
N LEU A 15 25.70 4.72 12.61
CA LEU A 15 24.27 5.00 12.49
C LEU A 15 23.63 5.37 13.83
N PRO A 16 23.80 4.62 14.94
CA PRO A 16 23.25 5.00 16.23
C PRO A 16 23.58 6.44 16.64
N SER A 17 24.83 6.87 16.47
CA SER A 17 25.26 8.23 16.79
C SER A 17 24.59 9.25 15.88
N THR A 18 24.53 8.99 14.56
CA THR A 18 23.81 9.84 13.60
C THR A 18 22.34 9.99 13.97
N LEU A 19 21.64 8.90 14.30
CA LEU A 19 20.23 8.94 14.69
C LEU A 19 19.99 9.69 16.01
N LEU A 20 20.86 9.50 17.01
CA LEU A 20 20.72 10.17 18.31
C LEU A 20 21.05 11.67 18.27
N MET A 21 21.84 12.12 17.30
CA MET A 21 22.11 13.54 17.08
C MET A 21 20.92 14.29 16.47
N GLU A 22 19.98 13.59 15.84
CA GLU A 22 18.80 14.20 15.25
C GLU A 22 17.85 14.75 16.32
N LYS A 23 17.48 16.02 16.16
CA LYS A 23 16.55 16.70 17.08
C LYS A 23 15.10 16.28 16.84
N MET A 24 14.72 16.07 15.58
CA MET A 24 13.37 15.70 15.16
C MET A 24 13.43 14.81 13.91
N PRO A 25 12.86 13.59 13.94
CA PRO A 25 12.23 12.94 15.09
C PRO A 25 13.26 12.53 16.16
N LYS A 26 12.83 12.52 17.43
CA LYS A 26 13.69 12.06 18.54
C LYS A 26 13.86 10.54 18.48
N TRP A 27 15.02 10.08 18.03
CA TRP A 27 15.33 8.66 18.00
C TRP A 27 15.58 8.11 19.40
N LYS A 28 15.21 6.84 19.58
CA LYS A 28 15.45 6.07 20.80
C LYS A 28 16.05 4.73 20.42
N GLU A 29 17.10 4.37 21.13
CA GLU A 29 17.70 3.04 21.08
C GLU A 29 16.81 2.07 21.88
N ALA A 30 16.61 0.87 21.35
CA ALA A 30 15.84 -0.19 21.99
C ALA A 30 16.39 -1.57 21.59
N THR A 31 16.03 -2.61 22.33
CA THR A 31 16.28 -4.00 21.92
C THR A 31 15.13 -4.46 21.03
N LEU A 32 15.38 -4.55 19.72
CA LEU A 32 14.40 -4.96 18.72
C LEU A 32 14.75 -6.38 18.25
N ASN A 33 13.81 -7.31 18.40
CA ASN A 33 14.09 -8.74 18.17
C ASN A 33 14.06 -9.14 16.68
N THR A 34 13.30 -8.42 15.86
CA THR A 34 12.98 -8.82 14.47
C THR A 34 13.47 -7.84 13.41
N HIS A 35 13.76 -6.59 13.78
CA HIS A 35 14.05 -5.51 12.84
C HIS A 35 15.07 -4.53 13.41
N ASP A 36 15.61 -3.68 12.55
CA ASP A 36 16.67 -2.74 12.91
C ASP A 36 16.13 -1.32 13.15
N LEU A 37 15.10 -0.88 12.42
CA LEU A 37 14.41 0.40 12.63
C LEU A 37 12.90 0.22 12.75
N SER A 38 12.31 0.96 13.69
CA SER A 38 10.85 1.05 13.86
C SER A 38 10.41 2.50 13.65
N LEU A 39 9.68 2.76 12.58
CA LEU A 39 9.14 4.08 12.24
C LEU A 39 7.67 4.13 12.64
N PRO A 40 7.23 5.09 13.46
CA PRO A 40 5.83 5.22 13.81
C PRO A 40 5.00 5.57 12.57
N MET A 41 3.82 4.97 12.47
CA MET A 41 2.81 5.25 11.46
C MET A 41 1.56 5.81 12.13
N GLN A 42 0.81 6.66 11.43
CA GLN A 42 -0.54 6.98 11.90
C GLN A 42 -1.46 5.79 11.64
N SER A 43 -2.22 5.39 12.66
CA SER A 43 -3.24 4.36 12.55
C SER A 43 -4.63 4.97 12.46
N LYS A 44 -5.50 4.30 11.70
CA LYS A 44 -6.94 4.63 11.62
C LYS A 44 -7.71 4.16 12.87
N THR A 45 -7.20 3.17 13.58
CA THR A 45 -7.87 2.52 14.72
C THR A 45 -7.46 3.12 16.07
N GLY A 46 -6.51 4.07 16.08
CA GLY A 46 -5.94 4.66 17.29
C GLY A 46 -4.83 3.83 17.95
N GLU A 47 -4.58 2.60 17.49
CA GLU A 47 -3.46 1.78 17.93
C GLU A 47 -2.14 2.24 17.31
N GLN A 48 -1.03 2.13 18.04
CA GLN A 48 0.26 2.58 17.51
C GLN A 48 0.81 1.58 16.48
N GLU A 49 0.71 1.93 15.19
CA GLU A 49 1.29 1.15 14.10
C GLU A 49 2.74 1.55 13.84
N PHE A 50 3.53 0.60 13.33
CA PHE A 50 4.92 0.80 13.00
C PHE A 50 5.28 0.21 11.64
N PHE A 51 6.07 0.95 10.89
CA PHE A 51 6.82 0.44 9.75
C PHE A 51 8.17 -0.10 10.23
N ARG A 52 8.44 -1.38 9.94
CA ARG A 52 9.63 -2.08 10.41
C ARG A 52 10.63 -2.24 9.27
N VAL A 53 11.88 -1.86 9.53
CA VAL A 53 12.93 -1.90 8.51
C VAL A 53 14.05 -2.81 8.97
N LEU A 54 14.46 -3.74 8.11
CA LEU A 54 15.74 -4.43 8.23
C LEU A 54 16.82 -3.63 7.49
N LEU A 55 17.96 -3.46 8.14
CA LEU A 55 19.15 -2.89 7.54
C LEU A 55 20.08 -4.05 7.19
N LEU A 56 20.55 -4.13 5.95
CA LEU A 56 21.46 -5.17 5.46
C LEU A 56 22.63 -4.55 4.70
N SER A 57 23.79 -5.18 4.71
CA SER A 57 24.90 -4.90 3.79
C SER A 57 25.46 -6.21 3.22
N SER A 58 26.47 -6.12 2.37
CA SER A 58 27.09 -7.30 1.74
C SER A 58 27.59 -8.32 2.78
N VAL A 59 28.14 -7.88 3.92
CA VAL A 59 28.57 -8.82 4.97
C VAL A 59 27.43 -9.58 5.64
N ASP A 60 26.21 -9.02 5.65
CA ASP A 60 25.07 -9.70 6.26
C ASP A 60 24.64 -10.90 5.43
N MET A 61 24.96 -10.93 4.12
CA MET A 61 24.60 -11.99 3.18
C MET A 61 25.28 -13.33 3.46
N GLN A 62 26.26 -13.37 4.36
CA GLN A 62 26.97 -14.58 4.74
C GLN A 62 26.92 -14.83 6.26
N PRO A 63 26.42 -16.00 6.71
CA PRO A 63 25.83 -17.08 5.92
C PRO A 63 24.40 -16.75 5.47
N ILE A 64 24.04 -17.15 4.24
CA ILE A 64 22.76 -16.81 3.61
C ILE A 64 21.54 -17.26 4.44
N ALA A 65 21.66 -18.37 5.16
CA ALA A 65 20.62 -18.90 6.04
C ALA A 65 20.20 -17.90 7.13
N ASN A 66 21.15 -17.08 7.61
CA ASN A 66 20.85 -16.07 8.62
C ASN A 66 20.03 -14.91 8.03
N VAL A 67 20.27 -14.52 6.78
CA VAL A 67 19.47 -13.49 6.10
C VAL A 67 18.08 -13.99 5.82
N SER A 68 17.93 -15.18 5.23
CA SER A 68 16.62 -15.77 4.94
C SER A 68 15.76 -15.85 6.20
N ALA A 69 16.31 -16.38 7.30
CA ALA A 69 15.60 -16.48 8.58
C ALA A 69 15.27 -15.10 9.19
N ARG A 70 16.06 -14.05 8.94
CA ARG A 70 15.74 -12.69 9.39
C ARG A 70 14.63 -12.07 8.54
N VAL A 71 14.68 -12.25 7.23
CA VAL A 71 13.67 -11.74 6.30
C VAL A 71 12.32 -12.43 6.53
N GLU A 72 12.31 -13.75 6.70
CA GLU A 72 11.12 -14.53 7.05
C GLU A 72 10.49 -14.04 8.35
N ARG A 73 11.30 -13.88 9.41
CA ARG A 73 10.82 -13.36 10.70
C ARG A 73 10.24 -11.96 10.59
N LEU A 74 10.85 -11.08 9.80
CA LEU A 74 10.30 -9.76 9.53
C LEU A 74 8.94 -9.87 8.83
N TYR A 75 8.88 -10.65 7.75
CA TYR A 75 7.67 -10.80 6.93
C TYR A 75 6.50 -11.35 7.74
N HIS A 76 6.70 -12.44 8.46
CA HIS A 76 5.63 -13.12 9.20
C HIS A 76 5.12 -12.34 10.41
N GLN A 77 5.85 -11.34 10.89
CA GLN A 77 5.41 -10.51 12.01
C GLN A 77 4.09 -9.75 11.73
N THR A 78 3.86 -9.38 10.46
CA THR A 78 2.69 -8.60 10.03
C THR A 78 2.10 -9.11 8.72
N GLY A 79 2.46 -10.33 8.30
CA GLY A 79 2.06 -10.89 7.00
C GLY A 79 2.55 -10.06 5.81
N GLY A 80 3.74 -9.46 5.92
CA GLY A 80 4.34 -8.60 4.89
C GLY A 80 3.82 -7.17 4.86
N ARG A 81 2.97 -6.76 5.81
CA ARG A 81 2.45 -5.39 5.89
C ARG A 81 3.41 -4.49 6.65
N ASN A 82 3.62 -3.25 6.19
CA ASN A 82 4.43 -2.25 6.90
C ASN A 82 5.85 -2.73 7.22
N VAL A 83 6.48 -3.45 6.28
CA VAL A 83 7.86 -3.92 6.38
C VAL A 83 8.68 -3.49 5.17
N GLY A 84 9.99 -3.31 5.35
CA GLY A 84 10.91 -2.98 4.28
C GLY A 84 12.35 -3.36 4.60
N ILE A 85 13.19 -3.33 3.58
CA ILE A 85 14.62 -3.57 3.69
C ILE A 85 15.36 -2.35 3.12
N ILE A 86 16.39 -1.90 3.83
CA ILE A 86 17.38 -0.95 3.30
C ILE A 86 18.71 -1.68 3.19
N PHE A 87 19.30 -1.68 2.00
CA PHE A 87 20.55 -2.36 1.70
C PHE A 87 21.67 -1.35 1.47
N LEU A 88 22.75 -1.42 2.25
CA LEU A 88 23.93 -0.56 2.11
C LEU A 88 24.82 -1.06 0.96
N LEU A 89 24.99 -0.22 -0.07
CA LEU A 89 25.82 -0.50 -1.24
C LEU A 89 27.30 -0.24 -0.96
N ARG A 90 27.68 0.99 -0.60
CA ARG A 90 29.09 1.32 -0.37
C ARG A 90 29.46 1.15 1.09
N GLU A 91 30.25 0.12 1.36
CA GLU A 91 30.91 -0.02 2.65
C GLU A 91 32.11 0.94 2.74
N LYS A 92 32.48 1.33 3.97
CA LYS A 92 33.47 2.37 4.23
C LYS A 92 34.89 1.99 3.77
N ASP A 93 35.15 0.68 3.59
CA ASP A 93 36.48 0.10 3.43
C ASP A 93 36.58 -0.89 2.23
N GLY A 94 35.58 -0.97 1.35
CA GLY A 94 35.50 -1.95 0.26
C GLY A 94 35.73 -1.35 -1.13
N ASN A 95 36.50 -2.06 -1.98
CA ASN A 95 36.57 -1.78 -3.42
C ASN A 95 35.31 -2.27 -4.17
N ASP A 96 34.52 -3.13 -3.51
CA ASP A 96 33.22 -3.61 -3.99
C ASP A 96 32.11 -2.64 -3.57
N ASN A 97 31.19 -2.38 -4.48
CA ASN A 97 30.07 -1.45 -4.30
C ASN A 97 28.78 -2.14 -3.84
N GLY A 98 28.85 -3.44 -3.49
CA GLY A 98 27.75 -4.21 -2.92
C GLY A 98 26.57 -4.42 -3.85
N LEU A 99 26.69 -4.02 -5.14
CA LEU A 99 25.61 -4.14 -6.11
C LEU A 99 25.31 -5.60 -6.44
N LYS A 100 26.33 -6.46 -6.43
CA LYS A 100 26.16 -7.88 -6.70
C LYS A 100 25.28 -8.53 -5.63
N GLU A 101 25.62 -8.37 -4.36
CA GLU A 101 24.84 -8.89 -3.23
C GLU A 101 23.44 -8.28 -3.16
N PHE A 102 23.32 -6.98 -3.49
CA PHE A 102 22.01 -6.33 -3.60
C PHE A 102 21.13 -7.00 -4.66
N MET A 103 21.67 -7.25 -5.87
CA MET A 103 20.93 -7.92 -6.93
C MET A 103 20.58 -9.37 -6.57
N GLU A 104 21.51 -10.11 -5.95
CA GLU A 104 21.25 -11.46 -5.45
C GLU A 104 20.12 -11.47 -4.41
N LEU A 105 20.11 -10.50 -3.49
CA LEU A 105 19.03 -10.33 -2.53
C LEU A 105 17.69 -10.06 -3.24
N GLN A 106 17.67 -9.14 -4.21
CA GLN A 106 16.45 -8.83 -4.98
C GLN A 106 15.90 -10.08 -5.67
N ILE A 107 16.74 -10.83 -6.39
CA ILE A 107 16.35 -12.05 -7.10
C ILE A 107 15.82 -13.09 -6.12
N SER A 108 16.49 -13.29 -4.98
CA SER A 108 16.06 -14.27 -3.97
C SER A 108 14.69 -13.96 -3.36
N LEU A 109 14.35 -12.69 -3.20
CA LEU A 109 13.11 -12.26 -2.56
C LEU A 109 11.94 -12.13 -3.55
N MET A 110 12.21 -11.84 -4.83
CA MET A 110 11.18 -11.59 -5.85
C MET A 110 10.10 -12.68 -5.95
N SER A 111 10.47 -13.96 -5.80
CA SER A 111 9.53 -15.08 -5.91
C SER A 111 8.80 -15.39 -4.60
N THR A 112 9.36 -15.01 -3.45
CA THR A 112 8.93 -15.49 -2.13
C THR A 112 8.25 -14.41 -1.29
N PHE A 113 8.78 -13.19 -1.30
CA PHE A 113 8.34 -12.12 -0.42
C PHE A 113 8.10 -10.82 -1.17
N LYS A 114 6.91 -10.23 -0.98
CA LYS A 114 6.60 -8.89 -1.48
C LYS A 114 7.09 -7.84 -0.48
N ILE A 115 8.41 -7.69 -0.34
CA ILE A 115 9.04 -6.69 0.55
C ILE A 115 9.82 -5.68 -0.30
N PRO A 116 9.59 -4.36 -0.13
CA PRO A 116 10.39 -3.35 -0.83
C PRO A 116 11.82 -3.34 -0.29
N ILE A 117 12.78 -3.32 -1.22
CA ILE A 117 14.21 -3.24 -0.93
C ILE A 117 14.73 -1.93 -1.52
N LEU A 118 15.25 -1.05 -0.65
CA LEU A 118 15.79 0.25 -1.04
C LEU A 118 17.32 0.24 -0.96
N PRO A 119 18.03 0.65 -2.02
CA PRO A 119 19.47 0.82 -1.96
C PRO A 119 19.82 2.09 -1.16
N LEU A 120 20.85 1.98 -0.32
CA LEU A 120 21.45 3.08 0.41
C LEU A 120 22.91 3.20 0.00
N ILE A 121 23.31 4.33 -0.57
CA ILE A 121 24.69 4.49 -1.06
C ILE A 121 25.66 4.59 0.12
N SER A 122 25.27 5.26 1.21
CA SER A 122 26.12 5.38 2.41
C SER A 122 25.28 5.65 3.67
N VAL A 123 25.79 5.25 4.84
CA VAL A 123 25.12 5.44 6.13
C VAL A 123 24.68 6.88 6.41
N PRO A 124 25.48 7.94 6.14
CA PRO A 124 25.05 9.32 6.39
C PRO A 124 23.79 9.74 5.64
N GLN A 125 23.48 9.10 4.51
CA GLN A 125 22.31 9.42 3.68
C GLN A 125 21.02 8.76 4.18
N ILE A 126 21.08 7.90 5.19
CA ILE A 126 19.88 7.17 5.64
C ILE A 126 18.76 8.12 6.09
N LEU A 127 19.11 9.25 6.69
CA LEU A 127 18.14 10.23 7.17
C LEU A 127 17.43 10.94 6.03
N SER A 128 18.11 11.17 4.90
CA SER A 128 17.47 11.76 3.71
C SER A 128 16.46 10.82 3.06
N ILE A 129 16.53 9.52 3.34
CA ILE A 129 15.55 8.52 2.90
C ILE A 129 14.43 8.36 3.94
N VAL A 130 14.81 8.15 5.21
CA VAL A 130 13.87 7.79 6.27
C VAL A 130 12.98 8.97 6.66
N GLN A 131 13.49 10.21 6.71
CA GLN A 131 12.68 11.35 7.15
C GLN A 131 11.53 11.68 6.19
N PRO A 132 11.74 11.81 4.86
CA PRO A 132 10.63 12.03 3.92
C PRO A 132 9.63 10.87 3.94
N PHE A 133 10.13 9.63 3.99
CA PHE A 133 9.28 8.45 4.08
C PHE A 133 8.42 8.46 5.34
N GLN A 134 9.00 8.76 6.50
CA GLN A 134 8.25 8.87 7.74
C GLN A 134 7.20 9.98 7.70
N ARG A 135 7.49 11.12 7.05
CA ARG A 135 6.46 12.17 6.85
C ARG A 135 5.29 11.62 6.04
N GLN A 136 5.55 10.86 4.98
CA GLN A 136 4.49 10.22 4.18
C GLN A 136 3.69 9.20 5.00
N LEU A 137 4.35 8.42 5.86
CA LEU A 137 3.68 7.49 6.78
C LEU A 137 2.77 8.19 7.82
N CYS A 138 3.06 9.45 8.13
CA CYS A 138 2.25 10.28 9.02
C CYS A 138 1.10 11.00 8.29
N VAL A 139 1.12 11.05 6.96
CA VAL A 139 0.00 11.59 6.18
C VAL A 139 -1.06 10.50 6.10
N VAL A 140 -2.15 10.67 6.86
CA VAL A 140 -3.35 9.85 6.65
C VAL A 140 -3.84 10.16 5.24
N PRO A 141 -3.86 9.18 4.31
CA PRO A 141 -4.59 9.39 3.08
C PRO A 141 -6.02 9.70 3.53
N SER A 142 -6.52 10.89 3.16
CA SER A 142 -7.94 11.17 3.21
C SER A 142 -8.62 9.90 2.74
N SER A 143 -9.41 9.27 3.61
CA SER A 143 -10.29 8.21 3.18
C SER A 143 -11.12 8.85 2.09
N LYS A 144 -10.75 8.65 0.81
CA LYS A 144 -11.70 8.83 -0.28
C LYS A 144 -12.85 7.98 0.17
N ARG A 145 -13.92 8.62 0.64
CA ARG A 145 -15.16 7.91 0.93
C ARG A 145 -15.45 7.25 -0.39
N VAL A 146 -15.26 5.94 -0.44
CA VAL A 146 -15.70 5.15 -1.57
C VAL A 146 -17.19 5.36 -1.53
N ASP A 147 -17.69 6.15 -2.48
CA ASP A 147 -19.12 6.24 -2.66
C ASP A 147 -19.53 4.89 -3.23
N ALA A 148 -19.90 3.98 -2.33
CA ALA A 148 -20.28 2.64 -2.68
C ALA A 148 -21.42 2.65 -3.71
N GLN A 149 -22.24 3.71 -3.74
CA GLN A 149 -23.29 3.86 -4.74
C GLN A 149 -22.67 4.12 -6.11
N TYR A 150 -21.69 5.03 -6.20
CA TYR A 150 -20.97 5.33 -7.45
C TYR A 150 -20.15 4.13 -7.99
N GLU A 151 -19.50 3.38 -7.11
CA GLU A 151 -18.69 2.21 -7.50
C GLU A 151 -19.55 0.98 -7.86
N LEU A 152 -20.76 0.85 -7.30
CA LEU A 152 -21.66 -0.27 -7.59
C LEU A 152 -22.54 -0.02 -8.82
N LEU A 153 -22.78 1.23 -9.19
CA LEU A 153 -23.56 1.62 -10.37
C LEU A 153 -23.13 0.86 -11.65
N PRO A 154 -21.84 0.73 -12.00
CA PRO A 154 -21.38 -0.01 -13.18
C PRO A 154 -21.90 -1.45 -13.33
N PHE A 155 -22.27 -2.08 -12.21
CA PHE A 155 -22.75 -3.46 -12.15
C PHE A 155 -24.28 -3.55 -12.18
N SER A 156 -24.99 -2.42 -12.16
CA SER A 156 -26.46 -2.36 -12.22
C SER A 156 -26.99 -2.43 -13.67
N HIS A 157 -26.45 -3.35 -14.46
CA HIS A 157 -26.67 -3.48 -15.90
C HIS A 157 -26.58 -4.97 -16.30
N VAL A 158 -27.49 -5.45 -17.16
CA VAL A 158 -27.43 -6.83 -17.66
C VAL A 158 -26.28 -6.97 -18.66
N GLY A 159 -25.47 -8.02 -18.51
CA GLY A 159 -24.37 -8.32 -19.43
C GLY A 159 -23.04 -7.69 -19.01
N ASN A 160 -22.45 -6.86 -19.87
CA ASN A 160 -21.17 -6.19 -19.61
C ASN A 160 -21.33 -5.04 -18.62
N THR A 161 -20.22 -4.63 -18.00
CA THR A 161 -20.19 -3.42 -17.16
C THR A 161 -20.66 -2.20 -17.95
N MET A 162 -21.54 -1.42 -17.33
CA MET A 162 -22.07 -0.18 -17.90
C MET A 162 -20.96 0.77 -18.36
N THR A 163 -21.20 1.51 -19.44
CA THR A 163 -20.24 2.51 -19.93
C THR A 163 -20.08 3.67 -18.94
N GLU A 164 -18.92 4.33 -18.96
CA GLU A 164 -18.68 5.53 -18.13
C GLU A 164 -19.72 6.63 -18.38
N HIS A 165 -20.17 6.79 -19.63
CA HIS A 165 -21.19 7.77 -19.99
C HIS A 165 -22.54 7.47 -19.32
N THR A 166 -23.02 6.23 -19.47
CA THR A 166 -24.27 5.76 -18.84
C THR A 166 -24.17 5.87 -17.31
N ARG A 167 -23.02 5.53 -16.72
CA ARG A 167 -22.78 5.68 -15.28
C ARG A 167 -22.94 7.12 -14.82
N ASN A 168 -22.31 8.06 -15.52
CA ASN A 168 -22.33 9.47 -15.15
C ASN A 168 -23.74 10.06 -15.27
N ILE A 169 -24.49 9.71 -16.33
CA ILE A 169 -25.89 10.11 -16.47
C ILE A 169 -26.73 9.58 -15.31
N LEU A 170 -26.59 8.30 -14.96
CA LEU A 170 -27.37 7.73 -13.86
C LEU A 170 -26.99 8.31 -12.49
N SER A 171 -25.71 8.63 -12.25
CA SER A 171 -25.29 9.27 -11.00
C SER A 171 -25.79 10.71 -10.87
N ASP A 172 -25.97 11.41 -12.00
CA ASP A 172 -26.47 12.79 -12.02
C ASP A 172 -27.98 12.85 -11.77
N ILE A 173 -28.72 11.81 -12.18
CA ILE A 173 -30.18 11.81 -12.16
C ILE A 173 -30.75 11.00 -11.00
N CYS A 174 -30.11 9.89 -10.63
CA CYS A 174 -30.47 9.06 -9.50
C CYS A 174 -29.41 9.22 -8.41
N HIS A 175 -29.76 9.93 -7.34
CA HIS A 175 -28.83 10.24 -6.26
C HIS A 175 -28.69 9.09 -5.26
N SER A 176 -29.35 7.95 -5.51
CA SER A 176 -29.22 6.75 -4.72
C SER A 176 -29.63 5.48 -5.48
N VAL A 177 -29.07 4.33 -5.05
CA VAL A 177 -29.44 3.00 -5.59
C VAL A 177 -30.93 2.68 -5.44
N PRO A 178 -31.59 2.96 -4.28
CA PRO A 178 -33.05 2.76 -4.16
C PRO A 178 -33.87 3.63 -5.10
N GLU A 179 -33.42 4.86 -5.37
CA GLU A 179 -34.07 5.74 -6.33
C GLU A 179 -33.98 5.17 -7.75
N LEU A 180 -32.79 4.70 -8.16
CA LEU A 180 -32.60 4.03 -9.43
C LEU A 180 -33.49 2.78 -9.57
N ALA A 181 -33.54 1.93 -8.54
CA ALA A 181 -34.37 0.73 -8.53
C ALA A 181 -35.87 1.06 -8.67
N ARG A 182 -36.35 2.10 -7.96
CA ARG A 182 -37.74 2.58 -8.06
C ARG A 182 -38.04 3.13 -9.46
N THR A 183 -37.14 3.92 -10.01
CA THR A 183 -37.27 4.47 -11.37
C THR A 183 -37.32 3.34 -12.41
N ALA A 184 -36.46 2.33 -12.29
CA ALA A 184 -36.46 1.15 -13.16
C ALA A 184 -37.73 0.27 -13.00
N SER A 185 -38.39 0.31 -11.84
CA SER A 185 -39.57 -0.51 -11.55
C SER A 185 -40.89 0.11 -12.00
N THR A 186 -40.95 1.43 -12.21
CA THR A 186 -42.20 2.14 -12.59
C THR A 186 -42.28 2.39 -14.10
N THR A 187 -43.49 2.38 -14.66
CA THR A 187 -43.69 2.63 -16.11
C THR A 187 -43.22 4.02 -16.53
N ASP A 188 -43.51 5.04 -15.72
CA ASP A 188 -43.08 6.42 -15.98
C ASP A 188 -41.56 6.57 -15.84
N GLY A 189 -40.95 5.94 -14.84
CA GLY A 189 -39.49 5.95 -14.65
C GLY A 189 -38.74 5.18 -15.75
N GLN A 190 -39.30 4.08 -16.25
CA GLN A 190 -38.73 3.37 -17.41
C GLN A 190 -38.74 4.21 -18.67
N LYS A 191 -39.79 5.03 -18.88
CA LYS A 191 -39.83 5.98 -20.00
C LYS A 191 -38.73 7.03 -19.86
N GLN A 192 -38.57 7.59 -18.66
CA GLN A 192 -37.51 8.55 -18.38
C GLN A 192 -36.10 7.97 -18.58
N LEU A 193 -35.85 6.73 -18.14
CA LEU A 193 -34.56 6.05 -18.35
C LEU A 193 -34.23 5.87 -19.83
N ARG A 194 -35.23 5.54 -20.67
CA ARG A 194 -35.04 5.44 -22.12
C ARG A 194 -34.76 6.79 -22.76
N ASP A 195 -35.39 7.86 -22.26
CA ASP A 195 -35.13 9.21 -22.73
C ASP A 195 -33.71 9.65 -22.37
N TRP A 196 -33.23 9.37 -21.15
CA TRP A 196 -31.90 9.77 -20.67
C TRP A 196 -30.74 8.97 -21.27
N LEU A 197 -30.94 7.68 -21.54
CA LEU A 197 -29.89 6.76 -22.01
C LEU A 197 -30.02 6.43 -23.51
N SER A 198 -30.74 7.26 -24.26
CA SER A 198 -31.02 7.08 -25.68
C SER A 198 -29.77 7.11 -26.57
N GLU A 199 -28.71 7.76 -26.12
CA GLU A 199 -27.39 7.83 -26.78
C GLU A 199 -26.29 7.52 -25.77
N PRO A 200 -25.16 6.88 -26.16
CA PRO A 200 -24.79 6.38 -27.49
C PRO A 200 -25.27 4.94 -27.77
N ASN A 201 -25.90 4.27 -26.80
CA ASN A 201 -26.39 2.90 -26.97
C ASN A 201 -27.84 2.79 -26.47
N PRO A 202 -28.83 2.65 -27.36
CA PRO A 202 -30.25 2.59 -27.01
C PRO A 202 -30.61 1.34 -26.20
N GLU A 203 -29.76 0.30 -26.19
CA GLU A 203 -29.97 -0.92 -25.41
C GLU A 203 -29.63 -0.72 -23.92
N SER A 204 -28.78 0.26 -23.58
CA SER A 204 -28.34 0.52 -22.19
C SER A 204 -29.50 0.75 -21.23
N ALA A 205 -30.55 1.45 -21.69
CA ALA A 205 -31.74 1.68 -20.89
C ALA A 205 -32.46 0.38 -20.57
N GLN A 206 -32.57 -0.52 -21.55
CA GLN A 206 -33.24 -1.80 -21.39
C GLN A 206 -32.44 -2.71 -20.44
N ASP A 207 -31.12 -2.71 -20.55
CA ASP A 207 -30.25 -3.54 -19.73
C ASP A 207 -30.27 -3.13 -18.25
N VAL A 208 -30.34 -1.82 -17.96
CA VAL A 208 -30.53 -1.32 -16.59
C VAL A 208 -31.91 -1.69 -16.04
N ILE A 209 -32.96 -1.53 -16.85
CA ILE A 209 -34.34 -1.88 -16.46
C ILE A 209 -34.44 -3.39 -16.18
N ASP A 210 -33.86 -4.22 -17.04
CA ASP A 210 -33.89 -5.67 -16.90
C ASP A 210 -33.09 -6.15 -15.70
N PHE A 211 -31.96 -5.51 -15.39
CA PHE A 211 -31.16 -5.82 -14.19
C PHE A 211 -32.02 -5.68 -12.94
N TRP A 212 -32.62 -4.51 -12.77
CA TRP A 212 -33.45 -4.24 -11.60
C TRP A 212 -34.72 -5.08 -11.59
N LYS A 213 -35.36 -5.35 -12.73
CA LYS A 213 -36.52 -6.26 -12.78
C LYS A 213 -36.19 -7.71 -12.40
N ARG A 214 -34.98 -8.18 -12.71
CA ARG A 214 -34.54 -9.56 -12.39
C ARG A 214 -34.13 -9.71 -10.93
N GLU A 215 -33.49 -8.70 -10.36
CA GLU A 215 -33.06 -8.68 -8.95
C GLU A 215 -34.21 -8.33 -7.99
N TYR A 216 -35.25 -7.61 -8.44
CA TYR A 216 -36.47 -7.31 -7.69
C TYR A 216 -37.52 -8.41 -7.89
N LEU A 217 -37.18 -9.66 -7.56
CA LEU A 217 -38.20 -10.68 -7.33
C LEU A 217 -38.87 -10.38 -5.99
N LEU A 218 -39.99 -9.64 -6.07
CA LEU A 218 -40.99 -9.58 -5.02
C LEU A 218 -41.60 -10.97 -4.85
N ASP A 219 -41.30 -11.61 -3.72
CA ASP A 219 -42.35 -12.22 -2.90
C ASP A 219 -42.59 -11.30 -1.68
#